data_AF-A0A7D5MRP3-F1
#
_entry.id   AF-A0A7D5MRP3-F1
#
_cell.length_a   1.000
_cell.length_b   1.000
_cell.length_c   1.000
_cell.angle_alpha   90.00
_cell.angle_beta   90.00
_cell.angle_gamma   90.00
#
_symmetry.space_group_name_H-M   'P 1'
#
loop_
_entity.id
_entity.type
_entity.pdbx_description
1 polymer ?
#
loop_
_entity_poly.entity_id
_entity_poly.type
_entity_poly.pdbx_seq_one_letter_code
_entity_poly.pdbx_strand_id
1 'polypeptide(L)'
;MDQRPDLVFKISNSNELKEGIENRYQNTVKGKQIIMQLGLDRLNIPSSKILSFEYNGAEYSMIAEKRLSFRSNPYEQEDLYYKNVEFLKPIVKQLASFIFEIGDNDVRFDNYPILDQISDQPLQCGVIDLEFAGHRPIDGFIGGKNGSIGLMGMMPTEELVDLLIEECKIRGLILEKLFEDTATIKANQLEKIAAYHHYHQFCENRGIRTGFEPFMQLEEIEKLELNLEEKGQYRDKTYKLRKAVSDVVNQMNKNFKSQNRFS
;
A
#
# COMPACT_ATOMS: atom_id res chain seq x y z
N MET A 1 -20.81 13.09 -2.73
CA MET A 1 -19.82 14.18 -2.75
C MET A 1 -18.87 13.92 -1.60
N ASP A 2 -17.59 13.75 -1.88
CA ASP A 2 -16.58 13.57 -0.84
C ASP A 2 -16.52 14.85 0.01
N GLN A 3 -16.73 14.74 1.32
CA GLN A 3 -16.80 15.90 2.25
C GLN A 3 -15.42 16.31 2.76
N ARG A 4 -14.36 15.72 2.22
CA ARG A 4 -13.01 15.93 2.69
C ARG A 4 -12.44 17.27 2.17
N PRO A 5 -11.59 17.96 2.94
CA PRO A 5 -10.97 19.21 2.50
C PRO A 5 -10.11 19.02 1.26
N ASP A 6 -10.14 20.01 0.36
CA ASP A 6 -9.30 20.06 -0.87
C ASP A 6 -7.81 20.24 -0.57
N LEU A 7 -7.48 20.70 0.63
CA LEU A 7 -6.11 20.95 1.07
C LEU A 7 -5.73 20.02 2.21
N VAL A 8 -4.52 19.48 2.13
CA VAL A 8 -3.85 18.76 3.21
C VAL A 8 -2.76 19.67 3.75
N PHE A 9 -2.70 19.80 5.08
CA PHE A 9 -1.70 20.61 5.76
C PHE A 9 -0.70 19.72 6.48
N LYS A 10 0.57 19.92 6.19
CA LYS A 10 1.69 19.23 6.84
C LYS A 10 2.38 20.22 7.76
N ILE A 11 2.42 19.91 9.05
CA ILE A 11 3.01 20.73 10.10
C ILE A 11 4.15 19.97 10.78
N SER A 12 5.13 20.73 11.24
CA SER A 12 6.22 20.24 12.07
C SER A 12 5.84 20.49 13.53
N ASN A 13 5.96 19.46 14.38
CA ASN A 13 5.61 19.56 15.79
C ASN A 13 6.80 19.97 16.69
N SER A 14 8.00 20.25 16.14
CA SER A 14 9.17 20.66 16.95
C SER A 14 10.18 21.53 16.19
N ASN A 15 11.01 22.27 16.93
CA ASN A 15 12.06 23.13 16.35
C ASN A 15 13.15 22.35 15.59
N GLU A 16 13.40 21.08 15.91
CA GLU A 16 14.30 20.19 15.15
C GLU A 16 13.69 19.79 13.78
N LEU A 17 12.37 19.93 13.62
CA LEU A 17 11.63 19.58 12.40
C LEU A 17 11.34 20.79 11.49
N LYS A 18 11.78 22.01 11.84
CA LYS A 18 11.70 23.17 10.91
C LYS A 18 12.51 22.90 9.64
N GLU A 19 13.72 22.38 9.80
CA GLU A 19 14.55 21.90 8.68
C GLU A 19 13.84 20.76 7.94
N GLY A 20 13.10 19.91 8.64
CA GLY A 20 12.30 18.82 8.06
C GLY A 20 11.22 19.30 7.10
N ILE A 21 10.45 20.34 7.44
CA ILE A 21 9.41 20.87 6.54
C ILE A 21 10.00 21.58 5.32
N GLU A 22 11.04 22.40 5.52
CA GLU A 22 11.68 23.07 4.40
C GLU A 22 12.30 22.03 3.46
N ASN A 23 13.05 21.06 3.98
CA ASN A 23 13.62 19.96 3.19
C ASN A 23 12.53 19.17 2.45
N ARG A 24 11.41 18.83 3.11
CA ARG A 24 10.27 18.17 2.46
C ARG A 24 9.70 19.01 1.31
N TYR A 25 9.58 20.32 1.49
CA TYR A 25 9.12 21.21 0.42
C TYR A 25 10.14 21.30 -0.72
N GLN A 26 11.43 21.44 -0.43
CA GLN A 26 12.50 21.45 -1.43
C GLN A 26 12.55 20.15 -2.23
N ASN A 27 12.40 19.00 -1.57
CA ASN A 27 12.30 17.70 -2.23
C ASN A 27 11.06 17.60 -3.11
N THR A 28 9.93 18.17 -2.68
CA THR A 28 8.71 18.26 -3.49
C THR A 28 8.93 19.12 -4.75
N VAL A 29 9.63 20.25 -4.62
CA VAL A 29 9.99 21.12 -5.76
C VAL A 29 10.96 20.40 -6.70
N LYS A 30 12.00 19.75 -6.16
CA LYS A 30 12.96 18.94 -6.93
C LYS A 30 12.25 17.82 -7.69
N GLY A 31 11.34 17.10 -7.03
CA GLY A 31 10.55 16.05 -7.66
C GLY A 31 9.71 16.56 -8.84
N LYS A 32 9.07 17.73 -8.70
CA LYS A 32 8.33 18.36 -9.80
C LYS A 32 9.24 18.70 -10.98
N GLN A 33 10.44 19.21 -10.70
CA GLN A 33 11.43 19.51 -11.73
C GLN A 33 11.86 18.23 -12.47
N ILE A 34 12.12 17.14 -11.76
CA ILE A 34 12.46 15.83 -12.35
C ILE A 34 11.33 15.34 -13.26
N ILE A 35 10.08 15.36 -12.77
CA ILE A 35 8.90 14.95 -13.56
C ILE A 35 8.81 15.76 -14.86
N MET A 36 8.97 17.09 -14.78
CA MET A 36 8.92 17.95 -15.95
C MET A 36 10.09 17.72 -16.92
N GLN A 37 11.31 17.59 -16.41
CA GLN A 37 12.53 17.44 -17.21
C GLN A 37 12.56 16.10 -17.96
N LEU A 38 12.10 15.02 -17.32
CA LEU A 38 12.11 13.68 -17.89
C LEU A 38 10.79 13.29 -18.59
N GLY A 39 9.78 14.16 -18.58
CA GLY A 39 8.49 13.89 -19.20
C GLY A 39 7.73 12.74 -18.53
N LEU A 40 7.75 12.68 -17.20
CA LEU A 40 7.11 11.61 -16.42
C LEU A 40 5.61 11.88 -16.22
N ASP A 41 4.85 11.88 -17.33
CA ASP A 41 3.43 12.25 -17.42
C ASP A 41 2.44 11.35 -16.65
N ARG A 42 2.90 10.18 -16.18
CA ARG A 42 2.11 9.27 -15.34
C ARG A 42 2.26 9.56 -13.84
N LEU A 43 3.24 10.39 -13.46
CA LEU A 43 3.51 10.74 -12.06
C LEU A 43 2.92 12.11 -11.72
N ASN A 44 2.29 12.20 -10.55
CA ASN A 44 1.63 13.42 -10.09
C ASN A 44 2.05 13.75 -8.66
N ILE A 45 2.86 14.81 -8.51
CA ILE A 45 3.14 15.41 -7.22
C ILE A 45 2.12 16.53 -6.97
N PRO A 46 1.44 16.53 -5.80
CA PRO A 46 0.41 17.53 -5.52
C PRO A 46 0.97 18.96 -5.61
N SER A 47 0.15 19.88 -6.11
CA SER A 47 0.46 21.31 -6.03
C SER A 47 0.61 21.69 -4.57
N SER A 48 1.72 22.35 -4.22
CA SER A 48 2.11 22.60 -2.83
C SER A 48 2.63 24.01 -2.67
N LYS A 49 2.44 24.60 -1.49
CA LYS A 49 3.00 25.90 -1.11
C LYS A 49 3.42 25.85 0.35
N ILE A 50 4.62 26.35 0.65
CA ILE A 50 5.06 26.59 2.02
C ILE A 50 4.53 27.93 2.52
N LEU A 51 4.04 27.95 3.76
CA LEU A 51 3.53 29.13 4.46
C LEU A 51 4.29 29.27 5.77
N SER A 52 4.80 30.47 6.04
CA SER A 52 5.40 30.82 7.32
C SER A 52 4.46 31.76 8.07
N PHE A 53 4.27 31.52 9.37
CA PHE A 53 3.41 32.36 10.22
C PHE A 53 3.96 32.41 11.64
N GLU A 54 3.62 33.45 12.38
CA GLU A 54 4.00 33.62 13.78
C GLU A 54 2.83 33.26 14.70
N TYR A 55 3.08 32.48 15.74
CA TYR A 55 2.12 32.15 16.79
C TYR A 55 2.82 32.14 18.14
N ASN A 56 2.28 32.86 19.13
CA ASN A 56 2.88 33.01 20.46
C ASN A 56 4.37 33.44 20.46
N GLY A 57 4.77 34.33 19.54
CA GLY A 57 6.17 34.79 19.43
C GLY A 57 7.15 33.77 18.82
N ALA A 58 6.65 32.63 18.34
CA ALA A 58 7.43 31.64 17.61
C ALA A 58 6.98 31.59 16.14
N GLU A 59 7.95 31.52 15.23
CA GLU A 59 7.68 31.31 13.81
C GLU A 59 7.47 29.81 13.53
N TYR A 60 6.46 29.48 12.76
CA TYR A 60 6.13 28.14 12.29
C TYR A 60 6.10 28.12 10.76
N SER A 61 6.42 26.96 10.19
CA SER A 61 6.28 26.69 8.76
C SER A 61 5.33 25.53 8.56
N MET A 62 4.49 25.62 7.54
CA MET A 62 3.58 24.56 7.13
C MET A 62 3.54 24.41 5.62
N ILE A 63 3.33 23.19 5.12
CA ILE A 63 3.08 22.95 3.69
C ILE A 63 1.57 22.76 3.51
N ALA A 64 0.98 23.55 2.63
CA ALA A 64 -0.37 23.34 2.12
C ALA A 64 -0.28 22.63 0.77
N GLU A 65 -0.87 21.45 0.65
CA GLU A 65 -0.87 20.63 -0.57
C GLU A 65 -2.29 20.40 -1.07
N LYS A 66 -2.50 20.45 -2.39
CA LYS A 66 -3.75 19.97 -2.99
C LYS A 66 -3.88 18.48 -2.74
N ARG A 67 -5.04 18.07 -2.24
CA ARG A 67 -5.37 16.66 -2.03
C ARG A 67 -5.40 15.93 -3.38
N LEU A 68 -4.69 14.82 -3.47
CA LEU A 68 -4.87 13.85 -4.55
C LEU A 68 -6.05 12.93 -4.22
N SER A 69 -6.82 12.55 -5.23
CA SER A 69 -7.89 11.55 -5.07
C SER A 69 -7.27 10.17 -5.13
N PHE A 70 -7.19 9.50 -3.98
CA PHE A 70 -6.76 8.11 -3.88
C PHE A 70 -7.32 7.48 -2.60
N ARG A 71 -7.33 6.14 -2.57
CA ARG A 71 -7.67 5.36 -1.38
C ARG A 71 -6.53 5.42 -0.36
N SER A 72 -6.78 5.93 0.84
CA SER A 72 -5.71 6.13 1.84
C SER A 72 -5.28 4.87 2.58
N ASN A 73 -6.03 3.76 2.46
CA ASN A 73 -5.67 2.50 3.11
C ASN A 73 -4.54 1.81 2.30
N PRO A 74 -3.38 1.50 2.91
CA PRO A 74 -2.26 0.86 2.21
C PRO A 74 -2.63 -0.47 1.56
N TYR A 75 -3.49 -1.29 2.19
CA TYR A 75 -3.94 -2.56 1.64
C TYR A 75 -4.87 -2.39 0.43
N GLU A 76 -5.69 -1.33 0.43
CA GLU A 76 -6.51 -1.01 -0.74
C GLU A 76 -5.65 -0.50 -1.91
N GLN A 77 -4.56 0.21 -1.62
CA GLN A 77 -3.60 0.63 -2.63
C GLN A 77 -2.81 -0.55 -3.20
N GLU A 78 -2.35 -1.47 -2.34
CA GLU A 78 -1.73 -2.72 -2.78
C GLU A 78 -2.66 -3.49 -3.73
N ASP A 79 -3.93 -3.68 -3.35
CA ASP A 79 -4.93 -4.33 -4.20
C ASP A 79 -5.17 -3.58 -5.54
N LEU A 80 -5.09 -2.24 -5.55
CA LEU A 80 -5.17 -1.46 -6.79
C LEU A 80 -3.98 -1.73 -7.73
N TYR A 81 -2.77 -1.94 -7.21
CA TYR A 81 -1.63 -2.35 -8.04
C TYR A 81 -1.90 -3.71 -8.70
N TYR A 82 -2.36 -4.71 -7.95
CA TYR A 82 -2.71 -6.02 -8.49
C TYR A 82 -3.86 -5.99 -9.50
N LYS A 83 -4.87 -5.13 -9.29
CA LYS A 83 -6.02 -5.01 -10.22
C LYS A 83 -5.70 -4.28 -11.52
N ASN A 84 -4.65 -3.46 -11.55
CA ASN A 84 -4.32 -2.62 -12.69
C ASN A 84 -3.04 -3.04 -13.41
N VAL A 85 -2.56 -4.28 -13.22
CA VAL A 85 -1.32 -4.84 -13.78
C VAL A 85 -1.08 -4.45 -15.25
N GLU A 86 -2.10 -4.61 -16.09
CA GLU A 86 -2.05 -4.33 -17.53
C GLU A 86 -1.63 -2.89 -17.86
N PHE A 87 -1.92 -1.95 -16.95
CA PHE A 87 -1.68 -0.51 -17.12
C PHE A 87 -0.45 0.00 -16.36
N LEU A 88 0.22 -0.85 -15.56
CA LEU A 88 1.33 -0.42 -14.70
C LEU A 88 2.65 -0.24 -15.44
N LYS A 89 2.89 -0.93 -16.58
CA LYS A 89 4.19 -0.88 -17.28
C LYS A 89 4.73 0.56 -17.49
N PRO A 90 3.93 1.53 -18.00
CA PRO A 90 4.41 2.91 -18.14
C PRO A 90 4.72 3.59 -16.80
N ILE A 91 3.91 3.34 -15.76
CA ILE A 91 4.11 3.88 -14.42
C ILE A 91 5.42 3.35 -13.83
N VAL A 92 5.67 2.04 -13.92
CA VAL A 92 6.88 1.41 -13.36
C VAL A 92 8.15 1.99 -13.96
N LYS A 93 8.19 2.19 -15.28
CA LYS A 93 9.33 2.83 -15.96
C LYS A 93 9.58 4.25 -15.46
N GLN A 94 8.51 5.02 -15.29
CA GLN A 94 8.60 6.40 -14.82
C GLN A 94 8.98 6.48 -13.34
N LEU A 95 8.43 5.61 -12.49
CA LEU A 95 8.82 5.49 -11.08
C LEU A 95 10.30 5.11 -10.96
N ALA A 96 10.79 4.19 -11.79
CA ALA A 96 12.21 3.83 -11.82
C ALA A 96 13.10 5.03 -12.19
N SER A 97 12.73 5.82 -13.20
CA SER A 97 13.42 7.09 -13.50
C SER A 97 13.38 8.06 -12.32
N PHE A 98 12.19 8.26 -11.76
CA PHE A 98 11.97 9.24 -10.70
C PHE A 98 12.77 8.90 -9.44
N ILE A 99 12.65 7.67 -8.94
CA ILE A 99 13.35 7.19 -7.75
C ILE A 99 14.87 7.26 -7.96
N PHE A 100 15.36 6.94 -9.15
CA PHE A 100 16.77 7.04 -9.46
C PHE A 100 17.31 8.48 -9.36
N GLU A 101 16.58 9.45 -9.91
CA GLU A 101 17.01 10.85 -9.92
C GLU A 101 16.82 11.55 -8.57
N ILE A 102 15.71 11.25 -7.88
CA ILE A 102 15.39 11.92 -6.62
C ILE A 102 16.11 11.29 -5.43
N GLY A 103 16.40 9.98 -5.50
CA GLY A 103 17.01 9.21 -4.42
C GLY A 103 16.07 9.02 -3.23
N ASP A 104 14.78 8.80 -3.46
CA ASP A 104 13.83 8.50 -2.39
C ASP A 104 13.98 7.05 -1.92
N ASN A 105 14.00 6.84 -0.60
CA ASN A 105 14.09 5.50 -0.02
C ASN A 105 12.84 5.09 0.77
N ASP A 106 11.81 5.94 0.87
CA ASP A 106 10.54 5.61 1.54
C ASP A 106 9.49 5.17 0.52
N VAL A 107 9.76 4.05 -0.17
CA VAL A 107 8.97 3.57 -1.29
C VAL A 107 7.96 2.54 -0.81
N ARG A 108 6.69 2.94 -0.79
CA ARG A 108 5.53 2.19 -0.31
C ARG A 108 4.26 2.59 -1.05
N PHE A 109 3.23 1.75 -0.99
CA PHE A 109 1.94 1.98 -1.67
C PHE A 109 1.22 3.27 -1.25
N ASP A 110 1.39 3.71 -0.01
CA ASP A 110 0.80 4.95 0.50
C ASP A 110 1.53 6.20 0.03
N ASN A 111 2.85 6.13 -0.17
CA ASN A 111 3.66 7.22 -0.73
C ASN A 111 3.59 7.30 -2.27
N TYR A 112 3.30 6.18 -2.91
CA TYR A 112 3.15 6.06 -4.36
C TYR A 112 1.78 5.47 -4.74
N PRO A 113 0.67 6.13 -4.38
CA PRO A 113 -0.67 5.57 -4.57
C PRO A 113 -1.11 5.65 -6.03
N ILE A 114 -1.88 4.66 -6.48
CA ILE A 114 -2.64 4.77 -7.71
C ILE A 114 -3.78 5.77 -7.48
N LEU A 115 -3.87 6.76 -8.36
CA LEU A 115 -4.89 7.80 -8.28
C LEU A 115 -6.23 7.28 -8.80
N ASP A 116 -7.31 7.74 -8.17
CA ASP A 116 -8.66 7.47 -8.65
C ASP A 116 -8.80 8.03 -10.06
N GLN A 117 -9.18 7.17 -11.01
CA GLN A 117 -9.28 7.57 -12.41
C GLN A 117 -10.43 8.55 -12.63
N ILE A 118 -10.12 9.65 -13.29
CA ILE A 118 -11.11 10.42 -14.04
C ILE A 118 -11.33 9.66 -15.36
N SER A 119 -12.60 9.47 -15.77
CA SER A 119 -12.96 8.78 -17.03
C SER A 119 -12.06 9.26 -18.18
N ASP A 120 -11.59 8.31 -19.00
CA ASP A 120 -10.81 8.55 -20.22
C ASP A 120 -9.38 9.08 -20.02
N GLN A 121 -8.86 9.09 -18.79
CA GLN A 121 -7.45 9.42 -18.54
C GLN A 121 -6.59 8.17 -18.31
N PRO A 122 -5.31 8.17 -18.76
CA PRO A 122 -4.38 7.12 -18.41
C PRO A 122 -4.23 6.96 -16.89
N LEU A 123 -3.95 5.75 -16.43
CA LEU A 123 -3.66 5.49 -15.03
C LEU A 123 -2.49 6.37 -14.55
N GLN A 124 -2.67 7.04 -13.42
CA GLN A 124 -1.66 7.91 -12.82
C GLN A 124 -1.27 7.40 -11.43
N CYS A 125 -0.03 7.70 -11.04
CA CYS A 125 0.51 7.45 -9.72
C CYS A 125 0.76 8.78 -9.02
N GLY A 126 0.24 8.92 -7.81
CA GLY A 126 0.64 9.98 -6.90
C GLY A 126 2.08 9.79 -6.46
N VAL A 127 2.74 10.89 -6.15
CA VAL A 127 4.05 10.89 -5.48
C VAL A 127 3.94 11.84 -4.31
N ILE A 128 3.89 11.27 -3.11
CA ILE A 128 3.74 12.01 -1.86
C ILE A 128 4.87 11.67 -0.90
N ASP A 129 5.05 12.52 0.10
CA ASP A 129 5.89 12.22 1.28
C ASP A 129 7.37 12.00 0.99
N LEU A 130 7.93 12.87 0.14
CA LEU A 130 9.35 12.91 -0.28
C LEU A 130 10.33 13.45 0.78
N GLU A 131 10.05 13.27 2.07
CA GLU A 131 10.91 13.79 3.14
C GLU A 131 12.22 13.02 3.29
N PHE A 132 12.27 11.78 2.78
CA PHE A 132 13.46 10.94 2.74
C PHE A 132 14.13 10.89 1.35
N ALA A 133 13.92 11.90 0.51
CA ALA A 133 14.67 12.01 -0.75
C ALA A 133 16.14 12.46 -0.51
N GLY A 134 17.03 12.09 -1.45
CA GLY A 134 18.46 12.40 -1.40
C GLY A 134 19.35 11.24 -0.92
N HIS A 135 18.79 10.06 -0.75
CA HIS A 135 19.52 8.83 -0.45
C HIS A 135 20.03 8.13 -1.72
N ARG A 136 20.71 6.98 -1.54
CA ARG A 136 21.22 6.23 -2.68
C ARG A 136 20.04 5.65 -3.44
N PRO A 137 20.01 5.75 -4.79
CA PRO A 137 18.92 5.23 -5.61
C PRO A 137 18.52 3.80 -5.25
N ILE A 138 19.51 2.94 -5.01
CA ILE A 138 19.31 1.53 -4.68
C ILE A 138 18.33 1.31 -3.52
N ASP A 139 18.38 2.15 -2.49
CA ASP A 139 17.55 2.00 -1.28
C ASP A 139 16.05 2.17 -1.62
N GLY A 140 15.71 2.95 -2.65
CA GLY A 140 14.34 3.06 -3.16
C GLY A 140 13.89 1.91 -4.05
N PHE A 141 14.82 1.21 -4.71
CA PHE A 141 14.49 0.07 -5.57
C PHE A 141 14.20 -1.20 -4.77
N ILE A 142 15.06 -1.52 -3.81
CA ILE A 142 15.00 -2.77 -3.05
C ILE A 142 14.30 -2.64 -1.70
N GLY A 143 14.05 -1.40 -1.26
CA GLY A 143 13.53 -1.11 0.07
C GLY A 143 14.66 -0.94 1.08
N GLY A 144 14.31 -0.57 2.30
CA GLY A 144 15.30 -0.20 3.30
C GLY A 144 14.72 0.01 4.68
N LYS A 145 15.28 1.00 5.39
CA LYS A 145 14.79 1.38 6.73
C LYS A 145 13.37 1.95 6.64
N ASN A 146 12.75 2.16 7.80
CA ASN A 146 11.45 2.84 7.94
C ASN A 146 10.26 2.11 7.28
N GLY A 147 10.35 0.79 7.08
CA GLY A 147 9.24 0.00 6.52
C GLY A 147 9.05 0.17 5.02
N SER A 148 10.02 0.78 4.32
CA SER A 148 10.05 0.85 2.86
C SER A 148 10.14 -0.56 2.27
N ILE A 149 9.23 -0.87 1.34
CA ILE A 149 9.20 -2.15 0.63
C ILE A 149 9.97 -2.08 -0.69
N GLY A 150 10.37 -0.88 -1.11
CA GLY A 150 11.05 -0.65 -2.37
C GLY A 150 10.11 -0.76 -3.57
N LEU A 151 10.55 -0.23 -4.71
CA LEU A 151 9.79 -0.34 -5.94
C LEU A 151 9.63 -1.82 -6.36
N MET A 152 10.60 -2.68 -6.07
CA MET A 152 10.50 -4.12 -6.35
C MET A 152 9.41 -4.79 -5.52
N GLY A 153 9.30 -4.45 -4.23
CA GLY A 153 8.26 -4.98 -3.35
C GLY A 153 6.84 -4.53 -3.70
N MET A 154 6.70 -3.49 -4.53
CA MET A 154 5.42 -3.00 -5.02
C MET A 154 4.94 -3.67 -6.31
N MET A 155 5.81 -4.43 -7.00
CA MET A 155 5.48 -4.99 -8.30
C MET A 155 4.55 -6.21 -8.18
N PRO A 156 3.34 -6.19 -8.78
CA PRO A 156 2.36 -7.27 -8.59
C PRO A 156 2.58 -8.50 -9.48
N THR A 157 3.55 -8.49 -10.39
CA THR A 157 3.85 -9.63 -11.27
C THR A 157 5.35 -9.80 -11.48
N GLU A 158 5.77 -11.03 -11.83
CA GLU A 158 7.16 -11.30 -12.21
C GLU A 158 7.62 -10.45 -13.40
N GLU A 159 6.76 -10.26 -14.41
CA GLU A 159 7.08 -9.43 -15.58
C GLU A 159 7.45 -7.98 -15.17
N LEU A 160 6.72 -7.40 -14.21
CA LEU A 160 7.00 -6.05 -13.74
C LEU A 160 8.25 -5.99 -12.83
N VAL A 161 8.53 -7.06 -12.07
CA VAL A 161 9.79 -7.19 -11.33
C VAL A 161 10.98 -7.24 -12.30
N ASP A 162 10.88 -8.05 -13.36
CA ASP A 162 11.94 -8.17 -14.36
C ASP A 162 12.13 -6.88 -15.15
N LEU A 163 11.03 -6.22 -15.53
CA LEU A 163 11.08 -4.89 -16.13
C LEU A 163 11.85 -3.91 -15.23
N LEU A 164 11.57 -3.91 -13.92
CA LEU A 164 12.25 -3.03 -12.98
C LEU A 164 13.75 -3.32 -12.90
N ILE A 165 14.14 -4.60 -12.87
CA ILE A 165 15.55 -5.01 -12.86
C ILE A 165 16.26 -4.51 -14.12
N GLU A 166 15.62 -4.59 -15.29
CA GLU A 166 16.19 -4.04 -16.52
C GLU A 166 16.31 -2.51 -16.49
N GLU A 167 15.30 -1.80 -15.96
CA GLU A 167 15.37 -0.35 -15.77
C GLU A 167 16.52 0.05 -14.81
N CYS A 168 16.79 -0.73 -13.76
CA CYS A 168 17.95 -0.54 -12.88
C CYS A 168 19.28 -0.68 -13.65
N LYS A 169 19.41 -1.73 -14.48
CA LYS A 169 20.63 -1.96 -15.29
C LYS A 169 20.88 -0.83 -16.28
N ILE A 170 19.83 -0.35 -16.97
CA ILE A 170 19.90 0.78 -17.90
C ILE A 170 20.46 2.03 -17.21
N ARG A 171 20.14 2.22 -15.93
CA ARG A 171 20.60 3.35 -15.11
C ARG A 171 21.96 3.11 -14.43
N GLY A 172 22.64 2.00 -14.74
CA GLY A 172 23.94 1.67 -14.19
C GLY A 172 23.91 1.25 -12.72
N LEU A 173 22.75 0.86 -12.19
CA LEU A 173 22.65 0.30 -10.84
C LEU A 173 23.09 -1.16 -10.85
N ILE A 174 24.23 -1.43 -10.21
CA ILE A 174 24.73 -2.80 -9.99
C ILE A 174 24.11 -3.33 -8.70
N LEU A 175 22.99 -4.03 -8.83
CA LEU A 175 22.26 -4.60 -7.70
C LEU A 175 23.03 -5.76 -7.01
N GLU A 176 24.01 -6.35 -7.70
CA GLU A 176 24.81 -7.52 -7.26
C GLU A 176 25.80 -7.24 -6.11
N LYS A 177 26.10 -5.95 -5.82
CA LYS A 177 27.17 -5.57 -4.87
C LYS A 177 26.68 -5.19 -3.47
N LEU A 178 25.38 -5.19 -3.22
CA LEU A 178 24.80 -4.82 -1.93
C LEU A 178 24.16 -6.08 -1.31
N PHE A 179 24.46 -6.29 -0.03
CA PHE A 179 24.14 -7.50 0.74
C PHE A 179 22.65 -7.89 0.63
N GLU A 180 22.43 -9.21 0.48
CA GLU A 180 21.18 -9.90 0.06
C GLU A 180 20.87 -9.73 -1.44
N ASP A 181 21.18 -10.81 -2.18
CA ASP A 181 21.09 -10.95 -3.62
C ASP A 181 19.76 -10.38 -4.15
N THR A 182 19.81 -9.62 -5.24
CA THR A 182 18.60 -9.21 -5.97
C THR A 182 17.69 -10.41 -6.24
N ALA A 183 18.29 -11.60 -6.41
CA ALA A 183 17.57 -12.86 -6.50
C ALA A 183 16.72 -13.17 -5.25
N THR A 184 17.21 -12.91 -4.03
CA THR A 184 16.47 -13.09 -2.78
C THR A 184 15.29 -12.13 -2.70
N ILE A 185 15.49 -10.84 -3.02
CA ILE A 185 14.41 -9.85 -2.99
C ILE A 185 13.35 -10.19 -4.05
N LYS A 186 13.80 -10.56 -5.26
CA LYS A 186 12.91 -11.07 -6.30
C LYS A 186 12.13 -12.29 -5.80
N ALA A 187 12.81 -13.30 -5.24
CA ALA A 187 12.16 -14.51 -4.74
C ALA A 187 11.10 -14.20 -3.66
N ASN A 188 11.45 -13.37 -2.68
CA ASN A 188 10.52 -12.93 -1.63
C ASN A 188 9.29 -12.21 -2.24
N GLN A 189 9.49 -11.41 -3.28
CA GLN A 189 8.38 -10.75 -3.95
C GLN A 189 7.51 -11.74 -4.74
N LEU A 190 8.12 -12.71 -5.42
CA LEU A 190 7.38 -13.77 -6.11
C LEU A 190 6.54 -14.61 -5.14
N GLU A 191 7.06 -14.90 -3.95
CA GLU A 191 6.30 -15.57 -2.89
C GLU A 191 5.09 -14.74 -2.43
N LYS A 192 5.25 -13.42 -2.28
CA LYS A 192 4.14 -12.51 -1.94
C LYS A 192 3.08 -12.46 -3.03
N ILE A 193 3.49 -12.38 -4.30
CA ILE A 193 2.58 -12.42 -5.45
C ILE A 193 1.79 -13.73 -5.45
N ALA A 194 2.47 -14.88 -5.26
CA ALA A 194 1.81 -16.17 -5.18
C ALA A 194 0.83 -16.26 -3.99
N ALA A 195 1.21 -15.73 -2.83
CA ALA A 195 0.35 -15.68 -1.64
C ALA A 195 -0.90 -14.81 -1.88
N TYR A 196 -0.76 -13.65 -2.55
CA TYR A 196 -1.87 -12.79 -2.94
C TYR A 196 -2.86 -13.55 -3.84
N HIS A 197 -2.38 -14.19 -4.90
CA HIS A 197 -3.24 -14.94 -5.82
C HIS A 197 -3.91 -16.14 -5.14
N HIS A 198 -3.19 -16.88 -4.30
CA HIS A 198 -3.76 -17.99 -3.55
C HIS A 198 -4.86 -17.53 -2.58
N TYR A 199 -4.64 -16.41 -1.89
CA TYR A 199 -5.65 -15.80 -1.03
C TYR A 199 -6.89 -15.35 -1.81
N HIS A 200 -6.71 -14.66 -2.94
CA HIS A 200 -7.83 -14.23 -3.77
C HIS A 200 -8.62 -15.40 -4.36
N GLN A 201 -7.94 -16.44 -4.83
CA GLN A 201 -8.59 -17.66 -5.30
C GLN A 201 -9.36 -18.36 -4.18
N PHE A 202 -8.79 -18.41 -2.97
CA PHE A 202 -9.50 -18.91 -1.79
C PHE A 202 -10.78 -18.10 -1.51
N CYS A 203 -10.69 -16.76 -1.55
CA CYS A 203 -11.84 -15.88 -1.35
C CYS A 203 -12.92 -16.09 -2.42
N GLU A 204 -12.55 -16.14 -3.69
CA GLU A 204 -13.47 -16.37 -4.82
C GLU A 204 -14.18 -17.72 -4.70
N ASN A 205 -13.44 -18.79 -4.46
CA ASN A 205 -13.99 -20.15 -4.30
C ASN A 205 -14.96 -20.25 -3.12
N ARG A 206 -14.79 -19.41 -2.10
CA ARG A 206 -15.65 -19.34 -0.91
C ARG A 206 -16.75 -18.29 -1.03
N GLY A 207 -16.80 -17.53 -2.13
CA GLY A 207 -17.73 -16.41 -2.29
C GLY A 207 -17.53 -15.27 -1.29
N ILE A 208 -16.31 -15.13 -0.74
CA ILE A 208 -15.92 -14.06 0.18
C ILE A 208 -15.66 -12.79 -0.64
N ARG A 209 -16.41 -11.72 -0.38
CA ARG A 209 -16.31 -10.44 -1.10
C ARG A 209 -15.90 -9.29 -0.20
N THR A 210 -16.35 -9.27 1.05
CA THR A 210 -16.12 -8.16 1.99
C THR A 210 -15.24 -8.55 3.17
N GLY A 211 -14.96 -9.84 3.36
CA GLY A 211 -14.30 -10.36 4.56
C GLY A 211 -15.21 -10.39 5.79
N PHE A 212 -16.49 -10.07 5.61
CA PHE A 212 -17.53 -10.08 6.66
C PHE A 212 -18.59 -11.14 6.40
N GLU A 213 -18.40 -11.94 5.34
CA GLU A 213 -19.21 -13.11 5.09
C GLU A 213 -19.16 -14.06 6.30
N PRO A 214 -20.26 -14.79 6.58
CA PRO A 214 -20.24 -15.82 7.60
C PRO A 214 -19.07 -16.78 7.38
N PHE A 215 -18.33 -17.07 8.45
CA PHE A 215 -17.23 -18.04 8.45
C PHE A 215 -17.69 -19.41 7.92
N MET A 216 -18.92 -19.78 8.25
CA MET A 216 -19.56 -21.02 7.82
C MET A 216 -21.08 -20.85 7.89
N GLN A 217 -21.79 -21.38 6.89
CA GLN A 217 -23.25 -21.54 6.91
C GLN A 217 -23.63 -22.78 7.72
N LEU A 218 -24.80 -22.80 8.35
CA LEU A 218 -25.22 -23.93 9.18
C LEU A 218 -25.36 -25.22 8.35
N GLU A 219 -25.70 -25.12 7.07
CA GLU A 219 -25.80 -26.25 6.14
C GLU A 219 -24.43 -26.86 5.80
N GLU A 220 -23.33 -26.11 5.99
CA GLU A 220 -21.97 -26.62 5.81
C GLU A 220 -21.50 -27.44 7.02
N ILE A 221 -22.15 -27.31 8.19
CA ILE A 221 -21.88 -28.16 9.36
C ILE A 221 -22.16 -29.63 9.02
N GLU A 222 -23.20 -29.91 8.23
CA GLU A 222 -23.52 -31.28 7.79
C GLU A 222 -22.45 -31.90 6.88
N LYS A 223 -21.59 -31.06 6.29
CA LYS A 223 -20.49 -31.49 5.42
C LYS A 223 -19.19 -31.68 6.19
N LEU A 224 -19.15 -31.28 7.46
CA LEU A 224 -18.08 -31.68 8.36
C LEU A 224 -18.33 -33.16 8.61
N GLU A 225 -17.40 -34.02 8.20
CA GLU A 225 -17.45 -35.49 8.32
C GLU A 225 -17.38 -35.95 9.80
N LEU A 226 -18.20 -35.34 10.64
CA LEU A 226 -18.30 -35.50 12.09
C LEU A 226 -19.61 -36.21 12.41
N ASN A 227 -19.60 -37.03 13.45
CA ASN A 227 -20.85 -37.59 13.99
C ASN A 227 -21.58 -36.55 14.83
N LEU A 228 -22.39 -35.70 14.18
CA LEU A 228 -23.09 -34.59 14.83
C LEU A 228 -24.12 -35.03 15.89
N GLU A 229 -24.50 -36.32 15.94
CA GLU A 229 -25.41 -36.88 16.92
C GLU A 229 -24.73 -37.35 18.22
N GLU A 230 -23.39 -37.29 18.28
CA GLU A 230 -22.63 -37.57 19.48
C GLU A 230 -23.04 -36.65 20.64
N LYS A 231 -23.12 -37.21 21.85
CA LYS A 231 -23.48 -36.47 23.06
C LYS A 231 -22.26 -36.32 23.96
N GLY A 232 -21.94 -35.08 24.33
CA GLY A 232 -20.91 -34.75 25.30
C GLY A 232 -21.50 -34.14 26.57
N GLN A 233 -20.71 -34.11 27.64
CA GLN A 233 -21.06 -33.41 28.89
C GLN A 233 -20.20 -32.17 29.10
N TYR A 234 -20.82 -31.04 29.48
CA TYR A 234 -20.12 -29.83 29.89
C TYR A 234 -20.89 -29.13 31.01
N ARG A 235 -20.23 -28.88 32.15
CA ARG A 235 -20.83 -28.24 33.35
C ARG A 235 -22.21 -28.83 33.70
N ASP A 236 -22.25 -30.15 33.93
CA ASP A 236 -23.43 -30.94 34.33
C ASP A 236 -24.61 -30.96 33.35
N LYS A 237 -24.40 -30.53 32.10
CA LYS A 237 -25.40 -30.57 31.03
C LYS A 237 -24.93 -31.44 29.88
N THR A 238 -25.84 -32.23 29.32
CA THR A 238 -25.60 -33.03 28.11
C THR A 238 -25.92 -32.20 26.88
N TYR A 239 -24.98 -32.11 25.94
CA TYR A 239 -25.15 -31.41 24.67
C TYR A 239 -24.95 -32.38 23.51
N LYS A 240 -25.74 -32.22 22.45
CA LYS A 240 -25.41 -32.82 21.14
C LYS A 240 -24.29 -32.02 20.49
N LEU A 241 -23.35 -32.71 19.86
CA LEU A 241 -22.23 -32.10 19.14
C LEU A 241 -22.73 -31.09 18.10
N ARG A 242 -23.81 -31.42 17.37
CA ARG A 242 -24.52 -30.52 16.46
C ARG A 242 -24.81 -29.14 17.07
N LYS A 243 -25.34 -29.12 18.30
CA LYS A 243 -25.72 -27.88 19.00
C LYS A 243 -24.49 -27.10 19.41
N ALA A 244 -23.48 -27.78 19.96
CA ALA A 244 -22.22 -27.14 20.35
C ALA A 244 -21.51 -26.48 19.14
N VAL A 245 -21.40 -27.20 18.02
CA VAL A 245 -20.79 -26.68 16.79
C VAL A 245 -21.61 -25.51 16.22
N SER A 246 -22.94 -25.64 16.18
CA SER A 246 -23.83 -24.55 15.72
C SER A 246 -23.70 -23.30 16.59
N ASP A 247 -23.64 -23.45 17.92
CA ASP A 247 -23.50 -22.34 18.86
C ASP A 247 -22.15 -21.62 18.66
N VAL A 248 -21.06 -22.38 18.44
CA VAL A 248 -19.73 -21.81 18.12
C VAL A 248 -19.76 -21.07 16.77
N VAL A 249 -20.28 -21.69 15.70
CA VAL A 249 -20.38 -21.06 14.38
C VAL A 249 -21.21 -19.77 14.45
N ASN A 250 -22.35 -19.80 15.15
CA ASN A 250 -23.19 -18.63 15.34
C ASN A 250 -22.47 -17.52 16.12
N GLN A 251 -21.72 -17.88 17.18
CA GLN A 251 -20.95 -16.91 17.94
C GLN A 251 -19.82 -16.30 17.09
N MET A 252 -19.11 -17.10 16.29
CA MET A 252 -18.08 -16.62 15.38
C MET A 252 -18.68 -15.67 14.33
N ASN A 253 -19.76 -16.07 13.68
CA ASN A 253 -20.48 -15.24 12.70
C ASN A 253 -20.98 -13.93 13.31
N LYS A 254 -21.44 -13.95 14.57
CA LYS A 254 -21.84 -12.75 15.31
C LYS A 254 -20.65 -11.83 15.58
N ASN A 255 -19.50 -12.38 15.94
CA ASN A 255 -18.28 -11.61 16.17
C ASN A 255 -17.82 -10.90 14.90
N PHE A 256 -17.77 -11.59 13.75
CA PHE A 256 -17.46 -11.00 12.44
C PHE A 256 -18.42 -9.85 12.09
N LYS A 257 -19.73 -10.04 12.29
CA LYS A 257 -20.73 -8.98 12.06
C LYS A 257 -20.62 -7.79 13.01
N SER A 258 -20.14 -8.00 14.24
CA SER A 258 -20.03 -6.94 15.25
C SER A 258 -18.85 -6.00 15.03
N GLN A 259 -17.75 -6.50 14.44
CA GLN A 259 -16.59 -5.69 14.06
C GLN A 259 -16.92 -4.67 12.94
N ASN A 260 -17.93 -4.97 12.12
CA ASN A 260 -18.46 -4.11 11.06
C ASN A 260 -19.13 -2.80 11.56
N ARG A 261 -19.32 -2.61 12.87
CA ARG A 261 -19.92 -1.39 13.44
C ARG A 261 -18.92 -0.29 13.80
N PHE A 262 -17.62 -0.54 13.64
CA PHE A 262 -16.55 0.36 14.09
C PHE A 262 -15.58 0.79 12.97
N SER A 263 -15.90 0.47 11.71
CA SER A 263 -15.19 0.87 10.48
C SER A 263 -16.07 1.77 9.63
#